data_AF-A0A062WME7-F1
#
_entry.id   AF-A0A062WME7-F1
#
_cell.length_a   1.000
_cell.length_b   1.000
_cell.length_c   1.000
_cell.angle_alpha   90.00
_cell.angle_beta   90.00
_cell.angle_gamma   90.00
#
_symmetry.space_group_name_H-M   'P 1'
#
loop_
_entity.id
_entity.type
_entity.pdbx_description
1 polymer ?
#
loop_
_entity_poly.entity_id
_entity_poly.type
_entity_poly.pdbx_seq_one_letter_code
_entity_poly.pdbx_strand_id
1 'polypeptide(L)'
;MGVDLGVKHLAVLSTGQTVPNPKHYQRAERRLRRASRAHARSKPGSAGRRQRAAQLATIHVRVANQRHNGLHKLTTRLARSHDTVVVEDLH
;
A
#
# COMPACT_ATOMS: atom_id res chain seq x y z
N MET A 1 -3.91 -21.93 6.56
CA MET A 1 -4.94 -20.87 6.43
C MET A 1 -4.59 -19.99 5.24
N GLY A 2 -5.44 -19.92 4.21
CA GLY A 2 -5.21 -19.03 3.05
C GLY A 2 -5.48 -17.56 3.38
N VAL A 3 -4.75 -16.64 2.75
CA VAL A 3 -4.86 -15.18 2.88
C VAL A 3 -4.92 -14.56 1.49
N ASP A 4 -6.08 -14.05 1.08
CA ASP A 4 -6.24 -13.26 -0.16
C ASP A 4 -5.97 -11.77 0.12
N LEU A 5 -4.92 -11.21 -0.49
CA LEU A 5 -4.48 -9.83 -0.30
C LEU A 5 -5.05 -8.89 -1.38
N GLY A 6 -6.05 -8.07 -1.03
CA GLY A 6 -6.77 -7.25 -2.00
C GLY A 6 -6.70 -5.72 -1.82
N VAL A 7 -7.05 -5.00 -2.88
CA VAL A 7 -7.37 -3.56 -2.83
C VAL A 7 -8.67 -3.27 -2.06
N LYS A 8 -9.58 -4.25 -1.97
CA LYS A 8 -10.87 -4.14 -1.26
C LYS A 8 -10.74 -4.55 0.22
N HIS A 9 -10.02 -5.62 0.51
CA HIS A 9 -9.76 -6.16 1.85
C HIS A 9 -8.26 -6.40 2.01
N LEU A 10 -7.66 -6.04 3.15
CA LEU A 10 -6.24 -6.24 3.41
C LEU A 10 -5.89 -7.73 3.37
N ALA A 11 -6.81 -8.57 3.86
CA ALA A 11 -6.72 -10.02 3.84
C ALA A 11 -8.11 -10.64 3.96
N VAL A 12 -8.36 -11.75 3.29
CA VAL A 12 -9.49 -12.65 3.60
C VAL A 12 -8.91 -13.98 4.07
N LEU A 13 -9.25 -14.40 5.29
CA LEU A 13 -8.81 -15.66 5.86
C LEU A 13 -9.74 -16.79 5.43
N SER A 14 -9.21 -17.99 5.27
CA SER A 14 -10.00 -19.20 4.99
C SER A 14 -11.04 -19.54 6.09
N THR A 15 -10.95 -18.89 7.26
CA THR A 15 -11.96 -18.95 8.33
C THR A 15 -13.17 -18.04 8.07
N GLY A 16 -13.20 -17.33 6.94
CA GLY A 16 -14.20 -16.31 6.62
C GLY A 16 -13.94 -14.94 7.26
N GLN A 17 -12.91 -14.81 8.09
CA GLN A 17 -12.57 -13.55 8.73
C GLN A 17 -11.90 -12.59 7.74
N THR A 18 -12.50 -11.42 7.54
CA THR A 18 -11.94 -10.38 6.66
C THR A 18 -11.19 -9.33 7.46
N VAL A 19 -10.05 -8.89 6.94
CA VAL A 19 -9.27 -7.79 7.49
C VAL A 19 -9.49 -6.58 6.58
N PRO A 20 -10.06 -5.48 7.09
CA PRO A 20 -10.36 -4.33 6.26
C PRO A 20 -9.06 -3.70 5.74
N ASN A 21 -9.04 -3.32 4.45
CA ASN A 21 -7.99 -2.47 3.93
C ASN A 21 -8.24 -1.05 4.44
N PRO A 22 -7.30 -0.40 5.17
CA PRO A 22 -7.50 0.95 5.68
C PRO A 22 -7.59 2.01 4.57
N LYS A 23 -7.50 1.61 3.29
CA LYS A 23 -7.64 2.47 2.11
C LYS A 23 -6.66 3.64 2.14
N HIS A 24 -5.46 3.40 2.67
CA HIS A 24 -4.37 4.37 2.74
C HIS A 24 -4.05 4.97 1.36
N TYR A 25 -4.15 4.15 0.31
CA TYR A 25 -3.99 4.57 -1.06
C TYR A 25 -5.07 5.57 -1.49
N GLN A 26 -6.36 5.31 -1.22
CA GLN A 26 -7.46 6.22 -1.57
C GLN A 26 -7.32 7.58 -0.86
N ARG A 27 -6.88 7.59 0.40
CA ARG A 27 -6.59 8.83 1.14
C ARG A 27 -5.42 9.61 0.53
N ALA A 28 -4.40 8.89 0.03
CA ALA A 28 -3.25 9.48 -0.63
C ALA A 28 -3.51 9.83 -2.11
N GLU A 29 -4.54 9.26 -2.74
CA GLU A 29 -4.78 9.31 -4.18
C GLU A 29 -4.90 10.73 -4.69
N ARG A 30 -5.66 11.59 -4.00
CA ARG A 30 -5.77 13.01 -4.37
C ARG A 30 -4.41 13.70 -4.36
N ARG A 31 -3.55 13.39 -3.38
CA ARG A 31 -2.20 13.94 -3.25
C ARG A 31 -1.26 13.38 -4.32
N LEU A 32 -1.31 12.08 -4.58
CA LEU A 32 -0.58 11.39 -5.64
C LEU A 32 -0.93 11.95 -7.03
N ARG A 33 -2.22 12.10 -7.33
CA ARG A 33 -2.69 12.69 -8.60
C ARG A 33 -2.21 14.12 -8.79
N ARG A 34 -2.20 14.94 -7.73
CA ARG A 34 -1.68 16.32 -7.79
C ARG A 34 -0.16 16.34 -8.01
N ALA A 35 0.60 15.56 -7.24
CA ALA A 35 2.05 15.46 -7.36
C ALA A 35 2.49 14.89 -8.73
N SER A 36 1.79 13.86 -9.22
CA SER A 36 2.06 13.25 -10.53
C SER A 36 1.80 14.24 -11.67
N ARG A 37 0.69 14.98 -11.63
CA ARG A 37 0.42 16.05 -12.62
C ARG A 37 1.46 17.16 -12.57
N ALA A 38 1.88 17.58 -11.37
CA ALA A 38 2.92 18.59 -11.21
C ALA A 38 4.27 18.11 -11.78
N HIS A 39 4.64 16.86 -11.54
CA HIS A 39 5.84 16.25 -12.11
C HIS A 39 5.74 16.12 -13.64
N ALA A 40 4.62 15.64 -14.18
CA ALA A 40 4.42 15.48 -15.62
C ALA A 40 4.50 16.79 -16.40
N ARG A 41 4.02 17.90 -15.82
CA ARG A 41 4.08 19.24 -16.41
C ARG A 41 5.43 19.93 -16.26
N SER A 42 6.38 19.34 -15.52
CA SER A 42 7.68 19.97 -15.26
C SER A 42 8.67 19.73 -16.39
N LYS A 43 9.50 20.74 -16.69
CA LYS A 43 10.53 20.65 -17.73
C LYS A 43 11.50 19.50 -17.43
N PRO A 44 11.72 18.57 -18.37
CA PRO A 44 12.74 17.53 -18.24
C PRO A 44 14.11 18.09 -17.86
N GLY A 45 14.84 17.39 -16.98
CA GLY A 45 16.17 17.80 -16.53
C GLY A 45 16.23 18.99 -15.55
N SER A 46 15.13 19.73 -15.36
CA SER A 46 15.12 20.87 -14.45
C SER A 46 15.28 20.47 -12.97
N ALA A 47 15.89 21.34 -12.17
CA ALA A 47 15.98 21.16 -10.72
C ALA A 47 14.58 21.02 -10.08
N GLY A 48 13.61 21.80 -10.57
CA GLY A 48 12.22 21.73 -10.13
C GLY A 48 11.52 20.41 -10.43
N ARG A 49 11.90 19.70 -11.52
CA ARG A 49 11.41 18.35 -11.81
C ARG A 49 11.97 17.34 -10.80
N ARG A 50 13.26 17.41 -10.47
CA ARG A 50 13.88 16.54 -9.45
C ARG A 50 13.22 16.70 -8.09
N GLN A 51 12.96 17.94 -7.66
CA GLN A 51 12.27 18.21 -6.40
C GLN A 51 10.84 17.62 -6.37
N ARG A 52 10.09 17.75 -7.48
CA ARG A 52 8.74 17.17 -7.62
C ARG A 52 8.78 15.64 -7.64
N ALA A 53 9.77 15.04 -8.29
CA ALA A 53 9.98 13.59 -8.27
C ALA A 53 10.24 13.09 -6.85
N ALA A 54 11.08 13.78 -6.08
CA ALA A 54 11.32 13.45 -4.67
C ALA A 54 10.04 13.56 -3.82
N GLN A 55 9.23 14.61 -4.01
CA GLN A 55 7.94 14.74 -3.32
C GLN A 55 6.97 13.60 -3.67
N LEU A 56 6.89 13.22 -4.95
CA LEU A 56 6.08 12.09 -5.41
C LEU A 56 6.55 10.77 -4.77
N ALA A 57 7.86 10.52 -4.78
CA ALA A 57 8.48 9.34 -4.17
C ALA A 57 8.17 9.26 -2.66
N THR A 58 8.28 10.36 -1.92
CA THR A 58 7.92 10.40 -0.48
C THR A 58 6.48 10.00 -0.22
N ILE A 59 5.54 10.38 -1.10
CA ILE A 59 4.14 9.98 -0.96
C ILE A 59 3.98 8.47 -1.22
N HIS A 60 4.65 7.94 -2.26
CA HIS A 60 4.64 6.50 -2.54
C HIS A 60 5.23 5.68 -1.38
N VAL A 61 6.40 6.07 -0.87
CA VAL A 61 7.05 5.42 0.28
C VAL A 61 6.13 5.43 1.50
N ARG A 62 5.48 6.56 1.78
CA ARG A 62 4.53 6.65 2.90
C ARG A 62 3.35 5.67 2.74
N VAL A 63 2.82 5.49 1.53
CA VAL A 63 1.71 4.55 1.29
C VAL A 63 2.20 3.09 1.39
N ALA A 64 3.36 2.79 0.81
CA ALA A 64 3.98 1.46 0.90
C ALA A 64 4.25 1.07 2.36
N ASN A 65 4.84 1.95 3.16
CA ASN A 65 5.11 1.71 4.58
C ASN A 65 3.84 1.46 5.38
N GLN A 66 2.75 2.18 5.08
CA GLN A 66 1.45 1.92 5.73
C GLN A 66 0.88 0.55 5.36
N ARG A 67 1.00 0.14 4.08
CA ARG A 67 0.62 -1.21 3.64
C ARG A 67 1.47 -2.28 4.33
N HIS A 68 2.79 -2.13 4.32
CA HIS A 68 3.73 -3.06 4.96
C HIS A 68 3.46 -3.19 6.46
N ASN A 69 3.22 -2.09 7.16
CA ASN A 69 2.87 -2.11 8.59
C ASN A 69 1.55 -2.88 8.85
N GLY A 70 0.55 -2.68 7.99
CA GLY A 70 -0.71 -3.43 8.06
C GLY A 70 -0.50 -4.93 7.87
N LEU A 71 0.27 -5.31 6.84
CA LEU A 71 0.61 -6.71 6.57
C LEU A 71 1.43 -7.32 7.71
N HIS A 72 2.44 -6.62 8.22
CA HIS A 72 3.28 -7.10 9.31
C HIS A 72 2.50 -7.35 10.60
N LYS A 73 1.58 -6.44 10.95
CA LYS A 73 0.68 -6.64 12.10
C LYS A 73 -0.24 -7.84 11.88
N LEU A 74 -0.74 -8.00 10.66
CA LEU A 74 -1.59 -9.13 10.31
C LEU A 74 -0.82 -10.46 10.42
N THR A 75 0.33 -10.59 9.76
CA THR A 75 1.13 -11.82 9.79
C THR A 75 1.58 -12.15 11.20
N THR A 76 2.00 -11.15 12.00
CA THR A 76 2.34 -11.35 13.43
C THR A 76 1.16 -11.91 14.22
N ARG A 77 -0.06 -11.38 14.01
CA ARG A 77 -1.26 -11.90 14.69
C ARG A 77 -1.56 -13.33 14.25
N LEU A 78 -1.45 -13.62 12.95
CA LEU A 78 -1.73 -14.95 12.42
C LEU A 78 -0.71 -15.98 12.90
N ALA A 79 0.58 -15.68 12.86
CA ALA A 79 1.64 -16.56 13.36
C ALA A 79 1.50 -16.88 14.87
N ARG A 80 0.90 -15.97 15.64
CA ARG A 80 0.61 -16.18 17.07
C ARG A 80 -0.66 -17.00 17.34
N SER A 81 -1.55 -17.12 16.37
CA SER A 81 -2.87 -17.74 16.56
C SER A 81 -3.08 -19.01 15.73
N HIS A 82 -2.22 -19.27 14.75
CA HIS A 82 -2.36 -20.37 13.80
C HIS A 82 -0.98 -20.93 13.42
N ASP A 83 -0.83 -22.26 13.46
CA ASP A 83 0.43 -22.96 13.13
C ASP A 83 0.83 -22.87 11.66
N THR A 84 -0.09 -22.55 10.74
CA THR A 84 0.23 -22.46 9.30
C THR A 84 -0.60 -21.40 8.58
N VAL A 85 0.10 -20.43 7.97
CA VAL A 85 -0.46 -19.33 7.16
C VAL A 85 0.06 -19.46 5.73
N VAL A 86 -0.85 -19.51 4.76
CA VAL A 86 -0.62 -19.55 3.32
C VAL A 86 -1.08 -18.20 2.77
N VAL A 87 -0.23 -17.51 2.02
CA VAL A 87 -0.56 -16.22 1.40
C VAL A 87 -0.72 -16.46 -0.09
N GLU A 88 -1.88 -16.10 -0.64
CA GLU A 88 -2.16 -16.17 -2.07
C GLU A 88 -2.18 -14.74 -2.62
N ASP A 89 -1.30 -14.46 -3.59
CA ASP A 89 -1.21 -13.15 -4.25
C ASP A 89 -2.10 -13.20 -5.50
N LEU A 90 -3.28 -12.55 -5.45
CA LEU A 90 -4.13 -12.38 -6.63
C LEU A 90 -3.67 -11.15 -7.43
N HIS A 91 -3.10 -11.39 -8.61
CA HIS A 91 -2.79 -10.37 -9.63
C HIS A 91 -4.03 -9.99 -10.43
#